data_AF-A0A928UTQ1-F1
#
_entry.id   AF-A0A928UTQ1-F1
#
_cell.length_a   1.000
_cell.length_b   1.000
_cell.length_c   1.000
_cell.angle_alpha   90.00
_cell.angle_beta   90.00
_cell.angle_gamma   90.00
#
_symmetry.space_group_name_H-M   'P 1'
#
loop_
_entity.id
_entity.type
_entity.pdbx_description
1 polymer ?
#
loop_
_entity_poly.entity_id
_entity_poly.type
_entity_poly.pdbx_seq_one_letter_code
_entity_poly.pdbx_strand_id
1 'polypeptide(L)'
;MKTGNIKLHCPKCNSKELRKKGFIKPKKNQVPIRQYYCFDCKARFTANSRKSTKRQRRPELNKKIYALYCEGNTLRGMARLLGCEYNTVVSKFKFIAHIARVEHLKALKQGTFETTFVQIDEMETFEKSLENPLGIELAIRPKTLEVISARVCRIPVKAQTVSPQVKFEAKEKSNRENIQNEMCFEIDKVLKSKGTILGDGSIPRTVRQIFKDKDIQSESCLSAKDSRLWAINHICAKFRHRISRLHRKTWANTQKLERLQMHLDIFIACQNKYKLDI
;
A
#
# COMPACT_ATOMS: atom_id res chain seq x y z
N MET A 1 -23.84 3.50 27.59
CA MET A 1 -23.33 2.39 26.75
C MET A 1 -22.78 1.30 27.66
N LYS A 2 -23.44 0.14 27.71
CA LYS A 2 -23.01 -1.00 28.53
C LYS A 2 -21.67 -1.51 28.00
N THR A 3 -20.63 -1.46 28.84
CA THR A 3 -19.29 -1.97 28.53
C THR A 3 -19.32 -3.49 28.50
N GLY A 4 -19.49 -4.07 27.31
CA GLY A 4 -19.23 -5.49 27.09
C GLY A 4 -17.81 -5.83 27.56
N ASN A 5 -17.65 -6.95 28.26
CA ASN A 5 -16.39 -7.45 28.78
C ASN A 5 -15.38 -7.68 27.64
N ILE A 6 -14.56 -6.67 27.35
CA ILE A 6 -13.39 -6.82 26.48
C ILE A 6 -12.40 -7.71 27.24
N LYS A 7 -12.15 -8.92 26.75
CA LYS A 7 -11.08 -9.81 27.24
C LYS A 7 -9.72 -9.12 27.04
N LEU A 8 -9.28 -8.38 28.05
CA LEU A 8 -8.05 -7.62 28.02
C LEU A 8 -6.85 -8.55 28.26
N HIS A 9 -5.84 -8.48 27.40
CA HIS A 9 -4.59 -9.25 27.53
C HIS A 9 -3.39 -8.30 27.56
N CYS A 10 -2.31 -8.69 28.24
CA CYS A 10 -1.09 -7.91 28.30
C CYS A 10 -0.58 -7.59 26.88
N PRO A 11 -0.32 -6.33 26.49
CA PRO A 11 0.17 -5.99 25.16
C PRO A 11 1.62 -6.44 24.92
N LYS A 12 2.37 -6.80 25.97
CA LYS A 12 3.79 -7.18 25.86
C LYS A 12 3.98 -8.70 25.74
N CYS A 13 3.31 -9.50 26.58
CA CYS A 13 3.46 -10.97 26.61
C CYS A 13 2.16 -11.73 26.35
N ASN A 14 1.07 -11.05 26.02
CA ASN A 14 -0.26 -11.64 25.79
C ASN A 14 -0.89 -12.40 26.99
N SER A 15 -0.29 -12.31 28.18
CA SER A 15 -0.83 -12.91 29.41
C SER A 15 -2.23 -12.41 29.78
N LYS A 16 -3.01 -13.31 30.41
CA LYS A 16 -4.31 -13.05 31.05
C LYS A 16 -4.19 -12.67 32.52
N GLU A 17 -3.02 -12.90 33.13
CA GLU A 17 -2.75 -12.64 34.55
C GLU A 17 -2.54 -11.15 34.80
N LEU A 18 -3.65 -10.45 35.02
CA LEU A 18 -3.72 -8.99 35.06
C LEU A 18 -4.38 -8.49 36.35
N ARG A 19 -3.78 -7.45 36.94
CA ARG A 19 -4.38 -6.69 38.05
C ARG A 19 -4.69 -5.26 37.64
N LYS A 20 -5.86 -4.73 38.04
CA LYS A 20 -6.19 -3.30 37.95
C LYS A 20 -5.24 -2.51 38.86
N LYS A 21 -4.51 -1.52 38.32
CA LYS A 21 -3.49 -0.73 39.03
C LYS A 21 -3.79 0.76 38.93
N GLY A 22 -4.91 1.18 39.53
CA GLY A 22 -5.32 2.60 39.57
C GLY A 22 -5.70 3.18 38.20
N PHE A 23 -5.52 4.49 38.05
CA PHE A 23 -5.85 5.24 36.85
C PHE A 23 -4.69 6.14 36.44
N ILE A 24 -4.58 6.43 35.15
CA ILE A 24 -3.69 7.47 34.62
C ILE A 24 -4.51 8.52 33.89
N LYS A 25 -4.16 9.80 34.01
CA LYS A 25 -4.77 10.89 33.25
C LYS A 25 -3.93 11.16 31.99
N PRO A 26 -4.46 10.91 30.78
CA PRO A 26 -3.76 11.24 29.55
C PRO A 26 -3.73 12.76 29.36
N LYS A 27 -2.59 13.29 28.92
CA LYS A 27 -2.40 14.74 28.71
C LYS A 27 -3.48 15.42 27.84
N LYS A 28 -4.04 14.71 26.86
CA LYS A 28 -5.00 15.29 25.90
C LYS A 28 -6.43 15.37 26.42
N ASN A 29 -7.00 14.23 26.83
CA ASN A 29 -8.41 14.17 27.20
C ASN A 29 -8.63 14.42 28.70
N GLN A 30 -7.58 14.38 29.53
CA GLN A 30 -7.61 14.49 31.01
C GLN A 30 -8.58 13.52 31.74
N VAL A 31 -9.40 12.77 31.00
CA VAL A 31 -10.28 11.71 31.49
C VAL A 31 -9.41 10.57 32.02
N PRO A 32 -9.57 10.18 33.30
CA PRO A 32 -8.84 9.05 33.88
C PRO A 32 -9.08 7.75 33.11
N ILE A 33 -8.01 7.10 32.68
CA ILE A 33 -8.05 5.78 32.02
C ILE A 33 -7.51 4.73 32.98
N ARG A 34 -8.21 3.60 33.06
CA ARG A 34 -7.79 2.46 33.87
C ARG A 34 -6.41 1.95 33.44
N GLN A 35 -5.50 1.81 34.41
CA GLN A 35 -4.22 1.15 34.23
C GLN A 35 -4.28 -0.30 34.77
N TYR A 36 -3.52 -1.18 34.12
CA TYR A 36 -3.39 -2.60 34.41
C TYR A 36 -1.92 -2.95 34.60
N TYR A 37 -1.66 -3.99 35.39
CA TYR A 37 -0.36 -4.58 35.66
C TYR A 37 -0.40 -6.06 35.30
N CYS A 38 0.55 -6.51 34.47
CA CYS A 38 0.73 -7.91 34.13
C CYS A 38 1.66 -8.58 35.14
N PHE A 39 1.29 -9.74 35.69
CA PHE A 39 2.15 -10.46 36.63
C PHE A 39 3.34 -11.15 35.95
N ASP A 40 3.14 -11.71 34.75
CA ASP A 40 4.18 -12.46 34.06
C ASP A 40 5.33 -11.57 33.61
N CYS A 41 5.03 -10.47 32.91
CA CYS A 41 6.05 -9.59 32.34
C CYS A 41 6.25 -8.27 33.09
N LYS A 42 5.56 -8.10 34.23
CA LYS A 42 5.61 -6.92 35.13
C LYS A 42 5.28 -5.58 34.46
N ALA A 43 4.71 -5.59 33.25
CA ALA A 43 4.44 -4.39 32.48
C ALA A 43 3.18 -3.67 32.97
N ARG A 44 3.20 -2.34 32.92
CA ARG A 44 2.03 -1.48 33.14
C ARG A 44 1.45 -1.05 31.79
N PHE A 45 0.13 -1.12 31.64
CA PHE A 45 -0.54 -0.73 30.40
C PHE A 45 -1.97 -0.27 30.62
N THR A 46 -2.62 0.24 29.58
CA THR A 46 -4.02 0.67 29.55
C THR A 46 -4.76 -0.04 28.43
N ALA A 47 -6.09 0.05 28.40
CA ALA A 47 -6.89 -0.48 27.28
C ALA A 47 -6.44 0.05 25.90
N ASN A 48 -5.95 1.30 25.85
CA ASN A 48 -5.44 1.92 24.63
C ASN A 48 -4.00 1.50 24.29
N SER A 49 -3.36 0.64 25.08
CA SER A 49 -1.93 0.34 24.90
C SER A 49 -1.61 -0.50 23.67
N ARG A 50 -2.60 -1.16 23.07
CA ARG A 50 -2.50 -1.87 21.79
C ARG A 50 -2.89 -1.02 20.58
N LYS A 51 -3.49 0.16 20.78
CA LYS A 51 -3.93 1.01 19.66
C LYS A 51 -2.73 1.45 18.82
N SER A 52 -2.83 1.30 17.52
CA SER A 52 -1.84 1.78 16.53
C SER A 52 -1.55 3.29 16.69
N THR A 53 -2.55 4.05 17.10
CA THR A 53 -2.50 5.51 17.27
C THR A 53 -1.95 5.97 18.61
N LYS A 54 -1.52 5.04 19.48
CA LYS A 54 -0.94 5.36 20.78
C LYS A 54 0.25 6.32 20.60
N ARG A 55 0.29 7.39 21.40
CA ARG A 55 1.30 8.48 21.38
C ARG A 55 1.16 9.49 20.26
N GLN A 56 0.21 9.35 19.33
CA GLN A 56 -0.06 10.44 18.38
C GLN A 56 -0.78 11.61 19.07
N ARG A 57 -0.34 12.85 18.80
CA ARG A 57 -0.96 14.06 19.36
C ARG A 57 -2.34 14.34 18.73
N ARG A 58 -2.44 14.15 17.41
CA ARG A 58 -3.65 14.45 16.60
C ARG A 58 -4.21 13.22 15.85
N PRO A 59 -4.55 12.10 16.50
CA PRO A 59 -5.03 10.88 15.83
C PRO A 59 -6.29 11.11 14.98
N GLU A 60 -7.12 12.10 15.34
CA GLU A 60 -8.33 12.47 14.58
C GLU A 60 -8.05 12.86 13.11
N LEU A 61 -6.84 13.32 12.81
CA LEU A 61 -6.45 13.66 11.45
C LEU A 61 -6.20 12.44 10.56
N ASN A 62 -5.98 11.25 11.11
CA ASN A 62 -5.65 10.05 10.32
C ASN A 62 -6.73 9.74 9.30
N LYS A 63 -7.99 9.68 9.76
CA LYS A 63 -9.14 9.37 8.90
C LYS A 63 -9.37 10.43 7.84
N LYS A 64 -9.21 11.71 8.19
CA LYS A 64 -9.35 12.83 7.25
C LYS A 64 -8.26 12.80 6.18
N ILE A 65 -7.00 12.59 6.57
CA ILE A 65 -5.87 12.47 5.65
C ILE A 65 -6.02 11.25 4.74
N TYR A 66 -6.44 10.10 5.29
CA TYR A 66 -6.71 8.90 4.50
C TYR A 66 -7.77 9.15 3.43
N ALA A 67 -8.91 9.75 3.80
CA ALA A 67 -9.97 10.09 2.86
C ALA A 67 -9.49 11.08 1.77
N LEU A 68 -8.75 12.11 2.14
CA LEU A 68 -8.21 13.07 1.17
C LEU A 68 -7.22 12.42 0.19
N TYR A 69 -6.41 11.46 0.65
CA TYR A 69 -5.54 10.68 -0.21
C TYR A 69 -6.29 9.76 -1.17
N CYS A 70 -7.35 9.11 -0.71
CA CYS A 70 -8.25 8.34 -1.58
C CYS A 70 -8.79 9.16 -2.76
N GLU A 71 -8.95 10.47 -2.55
CA GLU A 71 -9.44 11.43 -3.55
C GLU A 71 -8.32 12.20 -4.27
N GLY A 72 -7.06 11.75 -4.18
CA GLY A 72 -5.96 12.32 -4.97
C GLY A 72 -5.42 13.67 -4.52
N ASN A 73 -5.65 14.06 -3.27
CA ASN A 73 -5.06 15.29 -2.73
C ASN A 73 -3.54 15.19 -2.55
N THR A 74 -2.87 16.35 -2.62
CA THR A 74 -1.44 16.47 -2.32
C THR A 74 -1.19 16.67 -0.82
N LEU A 75 0.02 16.30 -0.35
CA LEU A 75 0.46 16.55 1.03
C LEU A 75 0.26 18.01 1.48
N ARG A 76 0.67 18.96 0.63
CA ARG A 76 0.53 20.40 0.91
C ARG A 76 -0.93 20.85 0.85
N GLY A 77 -1.71 20.32 -0.10
CA GLY A 77 -3.15 20.57 -0.19
C GLY A 77 -3.86 20.17 1.11
N MET A 78 -3.59 18.95 1.60
CA MET A 78 -4.17 18.47 2.86
C MET A 78 -3.73 19.31 4.07
N ALA A 79 -2.46 19.76 4.11
CA ALA A 79 -1.98 20.61 5.19
C ALA A 79 -2.80 21.92 5.29
N ARG A 80 -3.05 22.56 4.14
CA ARG A 80 -3.90 23.77 4.04
C ARG A 80 -5.35 23.47 4.44
N LEU A 81 -5.96 22.43 3.87
CA LEU A 81 -7.37 22.07 4.13
C LEU A 81 -7.63 21.70 5.60
N LEU A 82 -6.67 21.05 6.26
CA LEU A 82 -6.82 20.58 7.63
C LEU A 82 -6.30 21.56 8.68
N GLY A 83 -5.76 22.71 8.27
CA GLY A 83 -5.15 23.69 9.17
C GLY A 83 -4.06 23.05 10.04
N CYS A 84 -3.13 22.31 9.41
CA CYS A 84 -2.04 21.66 10.13
C CYS A 84 -0.71 21.80 9.39
N GLU A 85 0.37 21.60 10.14
CA GLU A 85 1.73 21.74 9.61
C GLU A 85 2.06 20.59 8.63
N TYR A 86 2.86 20.87 7.61
CA TYR A 86 3.16 19.93 6.53
C TYR A 86 3.79 18.62 7.04
N ASN A 87 4.76 18.69 7.96
CA ASN A 87 5.38 17.51 8.53
C ASN A 87 4.40 16.68 9.38
N THR A 88 3.35 17.28 9.93
CA THR A 88 2.23 16.55 10.53
C THR A 88 1.59 15.64 9.49
N VAL A 89 1.23 16.16 8.31
CA VAL A 89 0.66 15.35 7.22
C VAL A 89 1.64 14.29 6.74
N VAL A 90 2.93 14.61 6.60
CA VAL A 90 3.96 13.64 6.19
C VAL A 90 4.09 12.49 7.20
N SER A 91 4.09 12.78 8.50
CA SER A 91 4.16 11.76 9.55
C SER A 91 2.94 10.85 9.51
N LYS A 92 1.75 11.45 9.34
CA LYS A 92 0.47 10.76 9.19
C LYS A 92 0.44 9.86 7.96
N PHE A 93 0.91 10.36 6.82
CA PHE A 93 1.03 9.61 5.57
C PHE A 93 1.84 8.32 5.77
N LYS A 94 3.03 8.41 6.39
CA LYS A 94 3.87 7.24 6.67
C LYS A 94 3.17 6.22 7.55
N PHE A 95 2.51 6.70 8.60
CA PHE A 95 1.77 5.85 9.52
C PHE A 95 0.61 5.12 8.81
N ILE A 96 -0.22 5.85 8.06
CA ILE A 96 -1.36 5.29 7.34
C ILE A 96 -0.88 4.28 6.29
N ALA A 97 0.16 4.60 5.53
CA ALA A 97 0.76 3.68 4.55
C ALA A 97 1.25 2.39 5.19
N HIS A 98 1.92 2.48 6.34
CA HIS A 98 2.34 1.29 7.09
C HIS A 98 1.15 0.42 7.50
N ILE A 99 0.09 1.02 8.08
CA ILE A 99 -1.11 0.28 8.46
C ILE A 99 -1.81 -0.32 7.23
N ALA A 100 -1.91 0.42 6.14
CA ALA A 100 -2.47 -0.05 4.87
C ALA A 100 -1.72 -1.27 4.33
N ARG A 101 -0.38 -1.25 4.33
CA ARG A 101 0.45 -2.38 3.91
C ARG A 101 0.26 -3.60 4.82
N VAL A 102 0.20 -3.39 6.13
CA VAL A 102 -0.03 -4.48 7.10
C VAL A 102 -1.39 -5.14 6.87
N GLU A 103 -2.45 -4.36 6.69
CA GLU A 103 -3.79 -4.91 6.41
C GLU A 103 -3.84 -5.63 5.06
N HIS A 104 -3.19 -5.09 4.02
CA HIS A 104 -3.08 -5.76 2.73
C HIS A 104 -2.41 -7.13 2.84
N LEU A 105 -1.28 -7.21 3.54
CA LEU A 105 -0.56 -8.47 3.77
C LEU A 105 -1.37 -9.49 4.57
N LYS A 106 -2.16 -9.04 5.54
CA LYS A 106 -3.09 -9.92 6.27
C LYS A 106 -4.16 -10.46 5.33
N ALA A 107 -4.73 -9.61 4.48
CA ALA A 107 -5.80 -9.99 3.58
C ALA A 107 -5.32 -11.02 2.53
N LEU A 108 -4.10 -10.84 1.99
CA LEU A 108 -3.46 -11.85 1.13
C LEU A 108 -3.28 -13.21 1.84
N LYS A 109 -2.92 -13.21 3.13
CA LYS A 109 -2.73 -14.45 3.90
C LYS A 109 -4.04 -15.13 4.29
N GLN A 110 -5.14 -14.38 4.43
CA GLN A 110 -6.44 -14.91 4.87
C GLN A 110 -7.24 -15.58 3.75
N GLY A 111 -6.72 -15.60 2.51
CA GLY A 111 -7.40 -16.23 1.38
C GLY A 111 -8.59 -15.46 0.82
N THR A 112 -8.88 -14.24 1.30
CA THR A 112 -10.01 -13.42 0.80
C THR A 112 -9.84 -13.00 -0.67
N PHE A 113 -8.63 -13.15 -1.21
CA PHE A 113 -8.23 -12.78 -2.56
C PHE A 113 -8.25 -13.95 -3.55
N GLU A 114 -8.62 -15.16 -3.10
CA GLU A 114 -8.57 -16.35 -3.95
C GLU A 114 -9.27 -16.14 -5.31
N THR A 115 -8.60 -16.51 -6.40
CA THR A 115 -9.06 -16.25 -7.78
C THR A 115 -8.51 -17.28 -8.77
N THR A 116 -9.24 -17.53 -9.84
CA THR A 116 -8.78 -18.31 -10.99
C THR A 116 -8.18 -17.43 -12.09
N PHE A 117 -8.29 -16.10 -11.98
CA PHE A 117 -7.90 -15.20 -13.06
C PHE A 117 -7.30 -13.92 -12.51
N VAL A 118 -6.12 -13.56 -13.02
CA VAL A 118 -5.36 -12.36 -12.65
C VAL A 118 -4.97 -11.60 -13.90
N GLN A 119 -5.02 -10.27 -13.82
CA GLN A 119 -4.43 -9.40 -14.85
C GLN A 119 -3.17 -8.74 -14.32
N ILE A 120 -2.16 -8.62 -15.18
CA ILE A 120 -0.90 -7.92 -14.89
C ILE A 120 -0.60 -6.86 -15.94
N ASP A 121 0.05 -5.78 -15.51
CA ASP A 121 0.44 -4.66 -16.35
C ASP A 121 1.61 -3.90 -15.68
N GLU A 122 2.29 -3.05 -16.45
CA GLU A 122 3.36 -2.17 -15.96
C GLU A 122 2.99 -0.70 -16.21
N MET A 123 3.20 0.15 -15.20
CA MET A 123 3.16 1.60 -15.39
C MET A 123 4.53 2.23 -15.20
N GLU A 124 4.90 3.17 -16.07
CA GLU A 124 6.13 3.94 -15.93
C GLU A 124 5.87 5.34 -15.32
N THR A 125 6.81 5.78 -14.49
CA THR A 125 6.89 7.12 -13.91
C THR A 125 8.36 7.45 -13.61
N PHE A 126 8.64 8.43 -12.76
CA PHE A 126 10.01 8.84 -12.45
C PHE A 126 10.18 9.40 -11.03
N GLU A 127 11.41 9.33 -10.52
CA GLU A 127 11.87 9.93 -9.27
C GLU A 127 12.60 11.24 -9.58
N LYS A 128 12.02 12.39 -9.21
CA LYS A 128 12.54 13.77 -9.44
C LYS A 128 12.64 14.19 -10.91
N SER A 129 13.30 13.41 -11.76
CA SER A 129 13.56 13.67 -13.18
C SER A 129 13.42 12.39 -14.02
N LEU A 130 13.25 12.55 -15.34
CA LEU A 130 13.14 11.44 -16.29
C LEU A 130 14.39 10.55 -16.38
N GLU A 131 15.53 11.02 -15.85
CA GLU A 131 16.78 10.26 -15.75
C GLU A 131 16.75 9.19 -14.64
N ASN A 132 15.75 9.25 -13.76
CA ASN A 132 15.54 8.26 -12.70
C ASN A 132 14.16 7.60 -12.88
N PRO A 133 13.95 6.84 -13.97
CA PRO A 133 12.66 6.25 -14.26
C PRO A 133 12.33 5.13 -13.27
N LEU A 134 11.04 5.02 -12.98
CA LEU A 134 10.46 4.03 -12.09
C LEU A 134 9.41 3.23 -12.85
N GLY A 135 9.40 1.92 -12.64
CA GLY A 135 8.32 1.03 -13.05
C GLY A 135 7.39 0.76 -11.86
N ILE A 136 6.13 0.43 -12.16
CA ILE A 136 5.16 -0.08 -11.19
C ILE A 136 4.62 -1.38 -11.78
N GLU A 137 5.01 -2.50 -11.17
CA GLU A 137 4.51 -3.84 -11.52
C GLU A 137 3.14 -4.02 -10.83
N LEU A 138 2.09 -4.22 -11.61
CA LEU A 138 0.70 -4.28 -11.15
C LEU A 138 0.10 -5.66 -11.37
N ALA A 139 -0.69 -6.11 -10.40
CA ALA A 139 -1.53 -7.29 -10.51
C ALA A 139 -2.90 -7.04 -9.89
N ILE A 140 -3.98 -7.42 -10.57
CA ILE A 140 -5.36 -7.23 -10.10
C ILE A 140 -6.24 -8.46 -10.30
N ARG A 141 -7.33 -8.51 -9.54
CA ARG A 141 -8.48 -9.40 -9.79
C ARG A 141 -9.51 -8.65 -10.65
N PRO A 142 -9.68 -8.98 -11.95
CA PRO A 142 -10.44 -8.13 -12.85
C PRO A 142 -11.94 -8.08 -12.53
N LYS A 143 -12.54 -9.15 -12.01
CA LYS A 143 -13.96 -9.18 -11.66
C LYS A 143 -14.35 -8.18 -10.57
N THR A 144 -13.45 -7.95 -9.61
CA THR A 144 -13.72 -7.12 -8.42
C THR A 144 -12.92 -5.82 -8.41
N LEU A 145 -11.97 -5.68 -9.34
CA LEU A 145 -11.02 -4.57 -9.45
C LEU A 145 -10.14 -4.41 -8.20
N GLU A 146 -10.00 -5.47 -7.40
CA GLU A 146 -9.11 -5.45 -6.26
C GLU A 146 -7.66 -5.62 -6.70
N VAL A 147 -6.79 -4.81 -6.11
CA VAL A 147 -5.35 -4.83 -6.39
C VAL A 147 -4.70 -5.91 -5.53
N ILE A 148 -4.08 -6.88 -6.20
CA ILE A 148 -3.32 -7.97 -5.57
C ILE A 148 -1.92 -7.46 -5.24
N SER A 149 -1.29 -6.76 -6.18
CA SER A 149 0.04 -6.18 -6.01
C SER A 149 0.19 -4.88 -6.80
N ALA A 150 0.92 -3.94 -6.22
CA ALA A 150 1.44 -2.76 -6.90
C ALA A 150 2.79 -2.39 -6.29
N ARG A 151 3.88 -2.68 -6.99
CA ARG A 151 5.24 -2.55 -6.47
C ARG A 151 6.10 -1.66 -7.35
N VAL A 152 6.80 -0.73 -6.73
CA VAL A 152 7.67 0.22 -7.42
C VAL A 152 9.06 -0.39 -7.61
N CYS A 153 9.58 -0.35 -8.82
CA CYS A 153 10.95 -0.71 -9.17
C CYS A 153 11.67 0.47 -9.82
N ARG A 154 13.00 0.45 -9.79
CA ARG A 154 13.85 1.24 -10.70
C ARG A 154 13.98 0.48 -12.00
N ILE A 155 13.86 1.21 -13.11
CA ILE A 155 14.02 0.66 -14.46
C ILE A 155 15.17 1.35 -15.19
N PRO A 156 15.73 0.74 -16.25
CA PRO A 156 16.73 1.39 -17.08
C PRO A 156 16.17 2.63 -17.78
N VAL A 157 17.04 3.63 -18.05
CA VAL A 157 16.69 4.81 -18.84
C VAL A 157 16.55 4.45 -20.31
N LYS A 158 15.37 4.71 -20.88
CA LYS A 158 15.08 4.51 -22.31
C LYS A 158 15.50 5.69 -23.20
N ALA A 159 15.58 6.89 -22.63
CA ALA A 159 15.81 8.12 -23.39
C ALA A 159 17.20 8.14 -24.05
N GLN A 160 17.24 8.38 -25.37
CA GLN A 160 18.49 8.40 -26.12
C GLN A 160 19.41 9.57 -25.76
N THR A 161 18.82 10.71 -25.40
CA THR A 161 19.49 11.98 -25.06
C THR A 161 20.30 11.94 -23.76
N VAL A 162 20.11 10.91 -22.94
CA VAL A 162 20.82 10.73 -21.67
C VAL A 162 22.19 10.11 -21.93
N SER A 163 23.21 10.61 -21.22
CA SER A 163 24.60 10.17 -21.41
C SER A 163 24.75 8.65 -21.19
N PRO A 164 25.72 8.00 -21.88
CA PRO A 164 25.97 6.57 -21.70
C PRO A 164 26.23 6.17 -20.24
N GLN A 165 26.90 7.03 -19.47
CA GLN A 165 27.19 6.81 -18.06
C GLN A 165 25.91 6.74 -17.22
N VAL A 166 24.97 7.67 -17.41
CA VAL A 166 23.70 7.66 -16.67
C VAL A 166 22.85 6.44 -17.05
N LYS A 167 22.84 6.02 -18.33
CA LYS A 167 22.18 4.79 -18.75
C LYS A 167 22.78 3.55 -18.09
N PHE A 168 24.11 3.48 -18.00
CA PHE A 168 24.81 2.39 -17.32
C PHE A 168 24.46 2.35 -15.83
N GLU A 169 24.56 3.48 -15.13
CA GLU A 169 24.20 3.56 -13.71
C GLU A 169 22.73 3.19 -13.43
N ALA A 170 21.80 3.64 -14.27
CA ALA A 170 20.39 3.32 -14.12
C ALA A 170 20.12 1.82 -14.34
N LYS A 171 20.85 1.19 -15.28
CA LYS A 171 20.79 -0.24 -15.53
C LYS A 171 21.30 -1.03 -14.32
N GLU A 172 22.45 -0.66 -13.75
CA GLU A 172 23.01 -1.27 -12.54
C GLU A 172 22.09 -1.13 -11.32
N LYS A 173 21.40 0.00 -11.19
CA LYS A 173 20.44 0.27 -10.10
C LYS A 173 19.06 -0.38 -10.32
N SER A 174 18.82 -0.99 -11.49
CA SER A 174 17.55 -1.63 -11.81
C SER A 174 17.30 -2.81 -10.87
N ASN A 175 16.14 -2.83 -10.23
CA ASN A 175 15.72 -3.91 -9.35
C ASN A 175 14.41 -4.55 -9.82
N ARG A 176 14.09 -4.39 -11.10
CA ARG A 176 12.82 -4.81 -11.70
C ARG A 176 12.53 -6.30 -11.50
N GLU A 177 13.51 -7.17 -11.75
CA GLU A 177 13.34 -8.62 -11.59
C GLU A 177 13.02 -9.02 -10.14
N ASN A 178 13.70 -8.42 -9.16
CA ASN A 178 13.42 -8.64 -7.74
C ASN A 178 11.98 -8.24 -7.38
N ILE A 179 11.53 -7.10 -7.90
CA ILE A 179 10.16 -6.61 -7.66
C ILE A 179 9.11 -7.47 -8.38
N GLN A 180 9.42 -8.01 -9.56
CA GLN A 180 8.57 -8.99 -10.24
C GLN A 180 8.46 -10.29 -9.44
N ASN A 181 9.54 -10.75 -8.81
CA ASN A 181 9.51 -11.90 -7.90
C ASN A 181 8.58 -11.64 -6.70
N GLU A 182 8.65 -10.45 -6.10
CA GLU A 182 7.73 -10.05 -5.03
C GLU A 182 6.26 -10.03 -5.48
N MET A 183 5.98 -9.47 -6.67
CA MET A 183 4.65 -9.48 -7.26
C MET A 183 4.15 -10.91 -7.49
N CYS A 184 4.98 -11.78 -8.09
CA CYS A 184 4.63 -13.16 -8.33
C CYS A 184 4.35 -13.90 -7.02
N PHE A 185 5.12 -13.66 -5.96
CA PHE A 185 4.85 -14.22 -4.64
C PHE A 185 3.50 -13.76 -4.04
N GLU A 186 3.05 -12.54 -4.34
CA GLU A 186 1.72 -12.07 -3.94
C GLU A 186 0.60 -12.68 -4.80
N ILE A 187 0.83 -12.88 -6.10
CA ILE A 187 -0.08 -13.57 -7.00
C ILE A 187 -0.24 -15.05 -6.60
N ASP A 188 0.84 -15.74 -6.28
CA ASP A 188 0.84 -17.17 -5.94
C ASP A 188 -0.02 -17.49 -4.71
N LYS A 189 -0.08 -16.57 -3.73
CA LYS A 189 -0.94 -16.70 -2.54
C LYS A 189 -2.42 -16.69 -2.84
N VAL A 190 -2.82 -16.21 -4.00
CA VAL A 190 -4.22 -15.94 -4.33
C VAL A 190 -4.68 -16.66 -5.59
N LEU A 191 -3.77 -17.04 -6.48
CA LEU A 191 -4.07 -17.72 -7.72
C LEU A 191 -4.24 -19.23 -7.48
N LYS A 192 -5.36 -19.80 -7.94
CA LYS A 192 -5.62 -21.24 -7.83
C LYS A 192 -4.64 -22.07 -8.67
N SER A 193 -4.60 -23.38 -8.39
CA SER A 193 -3.75 -24.35 -9.11
C SER A 193 -3.93 -24.28 -10.64
N LYS A 194 -5.17 -24.18 -11.13
CA LYS A 194 -5.51 -24.04 -12.56
C LYS A 194 -5.84 -22.59 -12.96
N GLY A 195 -5.15 -21.62 -12.36
CA GLY A 195 -5.38 -20.21 -12.63
C GLY A 195 -4.77 -19.72 -13.95
N THR A 196 -5.32 -18.64 -14.48
CA THR A 196 -4.86 -17.93 -15.68
C THR A 196 -4.29 -16.56 -15.32
N ILE A 197 -3.18 -16.19 -15.96
CA ILE A 197 -2.59 -14.85 -15.90
C ILE A 197 -2.71 -14.22 -17.29
N LEU A 198 -3.36 -13.06 -17.36
CA LEU A 198 -3.48 -12.26 -18.56
C LEU A 198 -2.64 -10.98 -18.42
N GLY A 199 -1.88 -10.63 -19.45
CA GLY A 199 -1.21 -9.33 -19.53
C GLY A 199 -1.24 -8.77 -20.94
N ASP A 200 -0.68 -7.57 -21.11
CA ASP A 200 -0.38 -7.04 -22.43
C ASP A 200 0.69 -7.92 -23.13
N GLY A 201 0.91 -7.73 -24.44
CA GLY A 201 1.85 -8.48 -25.28
C GLY A 201 3.26 -8.67 -24.70
N SER A 202 3.66 -7.84 -23.73
CA SER A 202 4.97 -7.80 -23.09
C SER A 202 5.05 -8.44 -21.69
N ILE A 203 4.35 -9.56 -21.44
CA ILE A 203 4.46 -10.27 -20.13
C ILE A 203 5.92 -10.58 -19.77
N PRO A 204 6.40 -10.16 -18.58
CA PRO A 204 7.78 -10.36 -18.18
C PRO A 204 8.22 -11.83 -18.15
N ARG A 205 9.47 -12.09 -18.56
CA ARG A 205 10.07 -13.43 -18.54
C ARG A 205 9.99 -14.09 -17.17
N THR A 206 10.23 -13.32 -16.10
CA THR A 206 10.15 -13.74 -14.71
C THR A 206 8.78 -14.36 -14.37
N VAL A 207 7.69 -13.71 -14.79
CA VAL A 207 6.32 -14.20 -14.60
C VAL A 207 6.14 -15.54 -15.32
N ARG A 208 6.62 -15.65 -16.57
CA ARG A 208 6.53 -16.89 -17.36
C ARG A 208 7.31 -18.05 -16.74
N GLN A 209 8.44 -17.76 -16.12
CA GLN A 209 9.27 -18.78 -15.47
C GLN A 209 8.64 -19.28 -14.17
N ILE A 210 8.11 -18.37 -13.34
CA ILE A 210 7.51 -18.73 -12.06
C ILE A 210 6.20 -19.50 -12.26
N PHE A 211 5.35 -19.04 -13.18
CA PHE A 211 4.01 -19.59 -13.41
C PHE A 211 3.95 -20.51 -14.64
N LYS A 212 5.02 -21.27 -14.91
CA LYS A 212 5.12 -22.18 -16.04
C LYS A 212 4.03 -23.26 -16.09
N ASP A 213 3.43 -23.58 -14.94
CA ASP A 213 2.34 -24.54 -14.75
C ASP A 213 0.95 -23.91 -14.89
N LYS A 214 0.88 -22.59 -15.09
CA LYS A 214 -0.37 -21.83 -15.26
C LYS A 214 -0.62 -21.51 -16.72
N ASP A 215 -1.87 -21.18 -17.01
CA ASP A 215 -2.24 -20.65 -18.31
C ASP A 215 -1.85 -19.16 -18.41
N ILE A 216 -0.91 -18.84 -19.30
CA ILE A 216 -0.41 -17.47 -19.49
C ILE A 216 -0.86 -16.98 -20.86
N GLN A 217 -1.69 -15.95 -20.86
CA GLN A 217 -2.27 -15.36 -22.05
C GLN A 217 -1.79 -13.93 -22.21
N SER A 218 -1.52 -13.52 -23.44
CA SER A 218 -1.19 -12.13 -23.77
C SER A 218 -2.17 -11.59 -24.80
N GLU A 219 -2.61 -10.36 -24.64
CA GLU A 219 -3.47 -9.68 -25.60
C GLU A 219 -2.86 -8.34 -25.99
N SER A 220 -2.67 -8.12 -27.29
CA SER A 220 -2.38 -6.80 -27.83
C SER A 220 -3.69 -6.20 -28.32
N CYS A 221 -4.28 -5.26 -27.59
CA CYS A 221 -5.52 -4.61 -28.03
C CYS A 221 -5.31 -3.12 -28.29
N LEU A 222 -5.76 -2.67 -29.47
CA LEU A 222 -5.71 -1.28 -29.93
C LEU A 222 -6.91 -0.44 -29.40
N SER A 223 -7.95 -1.08 -28.84
CA SER A 223 -9.19 -0.41 -28.42
C SER A 223 -9.51 -0.65 -26.94
N ALA A 224 -9.87 0.42 -26.22
CA ALA A 224 -9.97 0.42 -24.76
C ALA A 224 -11.29 -0.13 -24.19
N LYS A 225 -12.34 -0.33 -25.00
CA LYS A 225 -13.70 -0.69 -24.52
C LYS A 225 -13.99 -2.19 -24.56
N ASP A 226 -13.43 -2.93 -25.52
CA ASP A 226 -13.74 -4.35 -25.74
C ASP A 226 -12.56 -5.29 -25.45
N SER A 227 -11.45 -4.77 -24.93
CA SER A 227 -10.28 -5.58 -24.58
C SER A 227 -10.51 -6.38 -23.30
N ARG A 228 -10.01 -7.62 -23.25
CA ARG A 228 -9.97 -8.39 -22.00
C ARG A 228 -9.13 -7.68 -20.94
N LEU A 229 -8.27 -6.72 -21.31
CA LEU A 229 -7.47 -5.87 -20.42
C LEU A 229 -8.20 -4.64 -19.87
N TRP A 230 -9.50 -4.45 -20.15
CA TRP A 230 -10.27 -3.29 -19.67
C TRP A 230 -10.12 -3.04 -18.17
N ALA A 231 -10.20 -4.10 -17.35
CA ALA A 231 -10.18 -3.98 -15.89
C ALA A 231 -8.85 -3.43 -15.35
N ILE A 232 -7.71 -3.94 -15.84
CA ILE A 232 -6.41 -3.44 -15.42
C ILE A 232 -6.15 -2.04 -15.96
N ASN A 233 -6.52 -1.76 -17.20
CA ASN A 233 -6.44 -0.41 -17.77
C ASN A 233 -7.27 0.59 -16.97
N HIS A 234 -8.46 0.19 -16.52
CA HIS A 234 -9.30 0.99 -15.63
C HIS A 234 -8.61 1.26 -14.28
N ILE A 235 -7.97 0.26 -13.68
CA ILE A 235 -7.17 0.45 -12.47
C ILE A 235 -5.98 1.39 -12.73
N CYS A 236 -5.23 1.21 -13.81
CA CYS A 236 -4.12 2.09 -14.19
C CYS A 236 -4.61 3.55 -14.36
N ALA A 237 -5.81 3.76 -14.92
CA ALA A 237 -6.43 5.07 -14.99
C ALA A 237 -6.79 5.62 -13.59
N LYS A 238 -7.32 4.80 -12.68
CA LYS A 238 -7.59 5.20 -11.29
C LYS A 238 -6.31 5.55 -10.54
N PHE A 239 -5.21 4.83 -10.74
CA PHE A 239 -3.89 5.20 -10.21
C PHE A 239 -3.50 6.60 -10.71
N ARG A 240 -3.58 6.84 -12.02
CA ARG A 240 -3.29 8.17 -12.62
C ARG A 240 -4.25 9.28 -12.20
N HIS A 241 -5.43 8.97 -11.68
CA HIS A 241 -6.39 9.97 -11.21
C HIS A 241 -6.29 10.22 -9.70
N ARG A 242 -6.09 9.18 -8.88
CA ARG A 242 -6.13 9.27 -7.41
C ARG A 242 -4.76 9.32 -6.75
N ILE A 243 -3.69 9.11 -7.49
CA ILE A 243 -2.33 9.25 -6.98
C ILE A 243 -1.76 10.51 -7.62
N SER A 244 -1.76 11.62 -6.87
CA SER A 244 -1.44 12.97 -7.38
C SER A 244 -0.12 13.08 -8.18
N ARG A 245 0.82 12.17 -7.92
CA ARG A 245 2.15 12.11 -8.56
C ARG A 245 2.24 11.19 -9.79
N LEU A 246 1.16 10.47 -10.10
CA LEU A 246 1.00 9.67 -11.32
C LEU A 246 0.07 10.35 -12.34
N HIS A 247 -0.43 11.54 -12.01
CA HIS A 247 -1.14 12.40 -12.95
C HIS A 247 -0.22 12.74 -14.14
N ARG A 248 -0.74 12.67 -15.38
CA ARG A 248 0.09 12.86 -16.60
C ARG A 248 0.82 14.21 -16.66
N LYS A 249 0.17 15.28 -16.22
CA LYS A 249 0.74 16.65 -16.16
C LYS A 249 0.56 17.17 -14.74
N THR A 250 1.58 17.01 -13.91
CA THR A 250 1.50 17.34 -12.48
C THR A 250 2.76 18.03 -11.99
N TRP A 251 2.57 18.92 -11.01
CA TRP A 251 3.65 19.53 -10.23
C TRP A 251 4.05 18.67 -9.04
N ALA A 252 3.30 17.60 -8.75
CA ALA A 252 3.53 16.74 -7.60
C ALA A 252 4.50 15.60 -7.96
N ASN A 253 5.80 15.89 -8.01
CA ASN A 253 6.79 14.91 -8.43
C ASN A 253 7.12 13.91 -7.30
N THR A 254 7.41 12.65 -7.63
CA THR A 254 7.94 11.68 -6.67
C THR A 254 9.35 12.09 -6.26
N GLN A 255 9.56 12.47 -5.01
CA GLN A 255 10.90 12.82 -4.50
C GLN A 255 11.73 11.63 -4.02
N LYS A 256 11.04 10.55 -3.65
CA LYS A 256 11.63 9.33 -3.10
C LYS A 256 10.79 8.11 -3.52
N LEU A 257 11.44 7.06 -4.02
CA LEU A 257 10.80 5.80 -4.42
C LEU A 257 9.90 5.22 -3.31
N GLU A 258 10.39 5.17 -2.07
CA GLU A 258 9.62 4.59 -0.95
C GLU A 258 8.36 5.40 -0.67
N ARG A 259 8.36 6.70 -0.98
CA ARG A 259 7.17 7.55 -0.84
C ARG A 259 6.15 7.27 -1.92
N LEU A 260 6.55 6.81 -3.11
CA LEU A 260 5.60 6.35 -4.12
C LEU A 260 5.00 5.04 -3.66
N GLN A 261 5.81 4.06 -3.22
CA GLN A 261 5.30 2.79 -2.69
C GLN A 261 4.29 3.00 -1.56
N MET A 262 4.61 3.85 -0.59
CA MET A 262 3.68 4.18 0.50
C MET A 262 2.35 4.76 0.01
N HIS A 263 2.36 5.53 -1.09
CA HIS A 263 1.14 6.10 -1.67
C HIS A 263 0.33 5.03 -2.40
N LEU A 264 1.00 4.09 -3.08
CA LEU A 264 0.36 2.91 -3.66
C LEU A 264 -0.30 2.06 -2.58
N ASP A 265 0.38 1.81 -1.45
CA ASP A 265 -0.18 1.01 -0.35
C ASP A 265 -1.48 1.64 0.21
N ILE A 266 -1.53 2.97 0.33
CA ILE A 266 -2.76 3.68 0.72
C ILE A 266 -3.85 3.52 -0.35
N PHE A 267 -3.49 3.68 -1.62
CA PHE A 267 -4.44 3.48 -2.72
C PHE A 267 -5.01 2.05 -2.72
N ILE A 268 -4.16 1.03 -2.55
CA ILE A 268 -4.59 -0.37 -2.45
C ILE A 268 -5.61 -0.53 -1.33
N ALA A 269 -5.32 0.00 -0.13
CA ALA A 269 -6.27 -0.08 0.98
C ALA A 269 -7.61 0.60 0.68
N CYS A 270 -7.58 1.71 -0.07
CA CYS A 270 -8.78 2.40 -0.49
C CYS A 270 -9.57 1.60 -1.53
N GLN A 271 -8.89 1.11 -2.57
CA GLN A 271 -9.47 0.35 -3.67
C GLN A 271 -10.05 -0.98 -3.18
N ASN A 272 -9.33 -1.67 -2.29
CA ASN A 272 -9.74 -2.94 -1.70
C ASN A 272 -10.63 -2.77 -0.46
N LYS A 273 -11.02 -1.52 -0.13
CA LYS A 273 -11.97 -1.19 0.95
C LYS A 273 -11.57 -1.75 2.33
N TYR A 274 -10.28 -1.72 2.65
CA TYR A 274 -9.80 -2.20 3.94
C TYR A 274 -10.27 -1.31 5.09
N LYS A 275 -10.62 -1.96 6.21
CA LYS A 275 -10.93 -1.28 7.47
C LYS A 275 -9.63 -1.03 8.23
N LEU A 276 -9.08 0.17 8.09
CA LEU A 276 -7.84 0.55 8.77
C LEU A 276 -8.13 0.99 10.22
N ASP A 277 -7.43 0.42 11.19
CA ASP A 277 -7.44 0.89 12.59
C ASP A 277 -6.52 2.13 12.73
N ILE A 278 -7.04 3.30 12.34
CA ILE A 278 -6.34 4.59 12.30
C ILE A 278 -7.11 5.74 12.95
#